data_AF-A0A1V4VEQ6-F1
#
_entry.id   AF-A0A1V4VEQ6-F1
#
_cell.length_a   1.000
_cell.length_b   1.000
_cell.length_c   1.000
_cell.angle_alpha   90.00
_cell.angle_beta   90.00
_cell.angle_gamma   90.00
#
_symmetry.space_group_name_H-M   'P 1'
#
loop_
_entity.id
_entity.type
_entity.pdbx_description
1 polymer ?
#
loop_
_entity_poly.entity_id
_entity_poly.type
_entity_poly.pdbx_seq_one_letter_code
_entity_poly.pdbx_strand_id
1 'polypeptide(L)'
;MTARWDTCWDAAPELYVLLKESKSLESARNKVARYIEAREWTYACDVSEIETWDYVLFKEAIRTLKNVISPKNERISGTSSLENLWKAATDGDSDVGDDFIDEFAHFFKALKMKADVYPSRLMEGIDIPNFDEFEGRTAGVMRSDYLDQMGERMDRYLSRYKSGLDPGIIEKRDENRRRILDILNSNEDDWQDWRWQFRHVFKDIQGLETIKRAIKLDEEHEASIRLALENHVPFGVTPHYLHLMDKEPSDMDYAVRRQVFPPLSYVENMIAHRKDKKWAFDFMRERDTSPIDLVTRRYPRVAIVKPYESCPQICVYCQRNWEISSPLMASALAPMEKIEAAIDWFGEHEEMMDVLLTGGDPLVMDDSLIDRILNRLSQIPHLKSIRVASRTPATVPQRLTEELCEILGSYQELGRRNLCLVTHFMHPYEVTPETLAAIIRVKKTGIEIYNQQVFTFANSRKFETSSLRIILKQIGVDPYYTFNMKGKTEMEDYAVPIARILQERKEEARLLPGIFRTDEPVFNVPGLGKDHLRAWQNHELIGITSEGRRVYSFLPWEKNIARVLPYIYTDVSIHRYLQRLIKRGENPEDYRSIWYYY
;
A
#
# COMPACT_ATOMS: atom_id res chain seq x y z
N MET A 1 -4.97 -41.21 -4.02
CA MET A 1 -4.85 -39.75 -4.22
C MET A 1 -5.87 -39.12 -3.30
N THR A 2 -5.45 -38.22 -2.43
CA THR A 2 -6.40 -37.46 -1.61
C THR A 2 -7.14 -36.48 -2.55
N ALA A 3 -8.47 -36.41 -2.43
CA ALA A 3 -9.34 -35.63 -3.33
C ALA A 3 -8.99 -34.12 -3.40
N ARG A 4 -8.17 -33.62 -2.46
CA ARG A 4 -7.74 -32.22 -2.43
C ARG A 4 -6.75 -31.84 -3.53
N TRP A 5 -6.03 -32.80 -4.12
CA TRP A 5 -5.07 -32.51 -5.19
C TRP A 5 -5.65 -32.64 -6.61
N ASP A 6 -6.89 -33.12 -6.75
CA ASP A 6 -7.50 -33.43 -8.04
C ASP A 6 -7.49 -32.18 -8.96
N THR A 7 -7.91 -31.02 -8.45
CA THR A 7 -7.88 -29.75 -9.20
C THR A 7 -6.47 -29.40 -9.71
N CYS A 8 -5.43 -29.69 -8.93
CA CYS A 8 -4.05 -29.41 -9.30
C CYS A 8 -3.55 -30.40 -10.36
N TRP A 9 -3.74 -31.71 -10.13
CA TRP A 9 -3.28 -32.73 -11.08
C TRP A 9 -4.07 -32.75 -12.38
N ASP A 10 -5.37 -32.46 -12.35
CA ASP A 10 -6.22 -32.33 -13.54
C ASP A 10 -5.80 -31.13 -14.41
N ALA A 11 -5.24 -30.08 -13.81
CA ALA A 11 -4.71 -28.93 -14.53
C ALA A 11 -3.43 -29.27 -15.33
N ALA A 12 -2.61 -30.21 -14.86
CA ALA A 12 -1.44 -30.72 -15.61
C ALA A 12 -1.14 -32.20 -15.31
N PRO A 13 -1.91 -33.14 -15.90
CA PRO A 13 -1.75 -34.58 -15.64
C PRO A 13 -0.36 -35.10 -16.02
N GLU A 14 0.29 -34.49 -17.02
CA GLU A 14 1.63 -34.88 -17.45
C GLU A 14 2.68 -34.59 -16.39
N LEU A 15 2.55 -33.47 -15.66
CA LEU A 15 3.45 -33.14 -14.56
C LEU A 15 3.30 -34.14 -13.41
N TYR A 16 2.06 -34.53 -13.09
CA TYR A 16 1.80 -35.58 -12.10
C TYR A 16 2.52 -36.89 -12.45
N VAL A 17 2.40 -37.37 -13.70
CA VAL A 17 3.08 -38.59 -14.16
C VAL A 17 4.60 -38.45 -14.08
N LEU A 18 5.16 -37.33 -14.57
CA LEU A 18 6.60 -37.09 -14.52
C LEU A 18 7.16 -37.11 -13.09
N LEU A 19 6.45 -36.47 -12.15
CA LEU A 19 6.81 -36.46 -10.74
C LEU A 19 6.69 -37.86 -10.12
N LYS A 20 5.57 -38.54 -10.31
CA LYS A 20 5.32 -39.89 -9.77
C LYS A 20 6.33 -40.93 -10.22
N GLU A 21 6.77 -40.87 -11.48
CA GLU A 21 7.76 -41.79 -12.04
C GLU A 21 9.22 -41.41 -11.72
N SER A 22 9.44 -40.32 -10.97
CA SER A 22 10.78 -39.87 -10.61
C SER A 22 11.33 -40.62 -9.42
N LYS A 23 12.52 -41.20 -9.59
CA LYS A 23 13.20 -42.01 -8.57
C LYS A 23 13.83 -41.18 -7.44
N SER A 24 14.00 -39.88 -7.66
CA SER A 24 14.57 -38.94 -6.71
C SER A 24 14.11 -37.52 -7.03
N LEU A 25 14.25 -36.60 -6.07
CA LEU A 25 13.98 -35.18 -6.26
C LEU A 25 14.77 -34.58 -7.45
N GLU A 26 16.02 -34.99 -7.63
CA GLU A 26 16.84 -34.54 -8.76
C GLU A 26 16.35 -35.10 -10.10
N SER A 27 15.85 -36.34 -10.11
CA SER A 27 15.19 -36.90 -11.29
C SER A 27 13.91 -36.14 -11.63
N ALA A 28 13.10 -35.78 -10.63
CA ALA A 28 11.88 -34.98 -10.79
C ALA A 28 12.20 -33.63 -11.40
N ARG A 29 13.21 -32.94 -10.86
CA ARG A 29 13.66 -31.63 -11.33
C ARG A 29 14.05 -31.63 -12.80
N ASN A 30 14.89 -32.58 -13.20
CA ASN A 30 15.35 -32.68 -14.59
C ASN A 30 14.20 -32.99 -15.56
N LYS A 31 13.25 -33.84 -15.15
CA LYS A 31 12.06 -34.15 -15.97
C LYS A 31 11.15 -32.93 -16.12
N VAL A 32 10.86 -32.22 -15.03
CA VAL A 32 10.00 -31.02 -15.05
C VAL A 32 10.66 -29.90 -15.85
N ALA A 33 11.96 -29.65 -15.67
CA ALA A 33 12.69 -28.62 -16.43
C ALA A 33 12.63 -28.89 -17.94
N ARG A 34 12.91 -30.14 -18.38
CA ARG A 34 12.82 -30.53 -19.79
C ARG A 34 11.41 -30.41 -20.34
N TYR A 35 10.39 -30.77 -19.56
CA TYR A 35 9.00 -30.60 -19.96
C TYR A 35 8.67 -29.13 -20.22
N ILE A 36 9.08 -28.23 -19.32
CA ILE A 36 8.86 -26.79 -19.45
C ILE A 36 9.57 -26.25 -20.70
N GLU A 37 10.84 -26.60 -20.91
CA GLU A 37 11.62 -26.14 -22.08
C GLU A 37 11.04 -26.64 -23.41
N ALA A 38 10.68 -27.92 -23.49
CA ALA A 38 10.06 -28.49 -24.69
C ALA A 38 8.74 -27.79 -25.01
N ARG A 39 7.96 -27.46 -23.98
CA ARG A 39 6.69 -26.75 -24.16
C ARG A 39 6.89 -25.32 -24.64
N GLU A 40 7.79 -24.57 -24.00
CA GLU A 40 8.17 -23.22 -24.40
C GLU A 40 8.59 -23.18 -25.87
N TRP A 41 9.45 -24.11 -26.28
CA TRP A 41 9.90 -24.23 -27.66
C TRP A 41 8.76 -24.58 -28.63
N THR A 42 7.86 -25.47 -28.24
CA THR A 42 6.71 -25.89 -29.05
C THR A 42 5.82 -24.69 -29.39
N TYR A 43 5.42 -23.90 -28.38
CA TYR A 43 4.59 -22.71 -28.62
C TYR A 43 5.35 -21.58 -29.31
N ALA A 44 6.66 -21.42 -29.08
CA ALA A 44 7.46 -20.44 -29.81
C ALA A 44 7.56 -20.75 -31.32
N CYS A 45 7.39 -22.02 -31.72
CA CYS A 45 7.38 -22.44 -33.12
C CYS A 45 5.98 -22.36 -33.76
N ASP A 46 4.92 -22.18 -32.97
CA ASP A 46 3.55 -22.13 -33.47
C ASP A 46 3.21 -20.71 -33.94
N VAL A 47 3.28 -20.49 -35.25
CA VAL A 47 3.00 -19.20 -35.89
C VAL A 47 1.48 -18.96 -36.05
N SER A 48 0.66 -19.96 -35.73
CA SER A 48 -0.80 -19.90 -35.96
C SER A 48 -1.59 -19.34 -34.78
N GLU A 49 -0.99 -19.25 -33.58
CA GLU A 49 -1.65 -18.67 -32.41
C GLU A 49 -1.47 -17.14 -32.36
N ILE A 50 -2.59 -16.42 -32.18
CA ILE A 50 -2.57 -14.98 -31.86
C ILE A 50 -1.91 -14.81 -30.49
N GLU A 51 -1.05 -13.81 -30.31
CA GLU A 51 -0.51 -13.47 -28.99
C GLU A 51 -1.64 -12.99 -28.06
N THR A 52 -2.20 -13.93 -27.28
CA THR A 52 -3.22 -13.65 -26.27
C THR A 52 -2.57 -13.35 -24.91
N TRP A 53 -3.35 -12.81 -23.97
CA TRP A 53 -2.87 -12.70 -22.59
C TRP A 53 -2.55 -14.07 -21.99
N ASP A 54 -3.30 -15.14 -22.33
CA ASP A 54 -2.95 -16.51 -21.91
C ASP A 54 -1.54 -16.92 -22.36
N TYR A 55 -1.12 -16.53 -23.56
CA TYR A 55 0.25 -16.77 -24.02
C TYR A 55 1.30 -15.97 -23.23
N VAL A 56 0.98 -14.72 -22.87
CA VAL A 56 1.84 -13.91 -21.99
C VAL A 56 1.95 -14.55 -20.59
N LEU A 57 0.83 -14.97 -20.01
CA LEU A 57 0.78 -15.63 -18.71
C LEU A 57 1.52 -16.96 -18.73
N PHE A 58 1.42 -17.72 -19.83
CA PHE A 58 2.21 -18.93 -20.05
C PHE A 58 3.72 -18.65 -19.98
N LYS A 59 4.21 -17.64 -20.71
CA LYS A 59 5.62 -17.24 -20.69
C LYS A 59 6.07 -16.81 -19.29
N GLU A 60 5.26 -16.02 -18.61
CA GLU A 60 5.55 -15.58 -17.23
C GLU A 60 5.55 -16.76 -16.26
N ALA A 61 4.57 -17.67 -16.34
CA ALA A 61 4.47 -18.87 -15.51
C ALA A 61 5.66 -19.82 -15.72
N ILE A 62 6.12 -20.00 -16.97
CA ILE A 62 7.32 -20.79 -17.27
C ILE A 62 8.55 -20.20 -16.59
N ARG A 63 8.78 -18.89 -16.77
CA ARG A 63 9.93 -18.20 -16.17
C ARG A 63 9.90 -18.36 -14.65
N THR A 64 8.74 -18.11 -14.05
CA THR A 64 8.56 -18.17 -12.61
C THR A 64 8.68 -19.60 -12.08
N LEU A 65 8.13 -20.60 -12.74
CA LEU A 65 8.24 -21.99 -12.30
C LEU A 65 9.71 -22.47 -12.34
N LYS A 66 10.48 -22.10 -13.37
CA LYS A 66 11.93 -22.35 -13.42
C LYS A 66 12.65 -21.73 -12.21
N ASN A 67 12.25 -20.53 -11.80
CA ASN A 67 12.78 -19.89 -10.60
C ASN A 67 12.40 -20.63 -9.32
N VAL A 68 11.14 -21.03 -9.17
CA VAL A 68 10.62 -21.69 -7.96
C VAL A 68 11.23 -23.08 -7.73
N ILE A 69 11.49 -23.86 -8.79
CA ILE A 69 12.05 -25.23 -8.66
C ILE A 69 13.59 -25.28 -8.69
N SER A 70 14.25 -24.13 -8.84
CA SER A 70 15.70 -24.04 -8.95
C SER A 70 16.37 -24.37 -7.61
N PRO A 71 17.38 -25.27 -7.56
CA PRO A 71 18.08 -25.61 -6.32
C PRO A 71 18.72 -24.40 -5.64
N LYS A 72 19.13 -23.39 -6.43
CA LYS A 72 19.67 -22.13 -5.89
C LYS A 72 18.59 -21.40 -5.09
N ASN A 73 17.40 -21.27 -5.64
CA ASN A 73 16.32 -20.51 -5.05
C ASN A 73 15.63 -21.28 -3.92
N GLU A 74 15.58 -22.60 -3.97
CA GLU A 74 15.14 -23.43 -2.83
C GLU A 74 16.03 -23.17 -1.60
N ARG A 75 17.36 -23.07 -1.79
CA ARG A 75 18.29 -22.72 -0.70
C ARG A 75 18.10 -21.29 -0.18
N ILE A 76 17.81 -20.33 -1.07
CA ILE A 76 17.62 -18.91 -0.69
C ILE A 76 16.28 -18.70 0.03
N SER A 77 15.21 -19.30 -0.49
CA SER A 77 13.86 -19.19 0.07
C SER A 77 13.66 -20.06 1.31
N GLY A 78 14.50 -21.08 1.51
CA GLY A 78 14.37 -22.03 2.61
C GLY A 78 13.21 -23.01 2.45
N THR A 79 12.66 -23.16 1.24
CA THR A 79 11.56 -24.06 0.93
C THR A 79 11.77 -24.76 -0.41
N SER A 80 11.30 -26.01 -0.55
CA SER A 80 11.32 -26.75 -1.81
C SER A 80 9.90 -27.08 -2.25
N SER A 81 9.35 -26.24 -3.13
CA SER A 81 8.03 -26.49 -3.70
C SER A 81 8.04 -27.75 -4.59
N LEU A 82 9.15 -28.04 -5.27
CA LEU A 82 9.28 -29.25 -6.08
C LEU A 82 9.28 -30.52 -5.22
N GLU A 83 9.94 -30.51 -4.06
CA GLU A 83 9.93 -31.66 -3.14
C GLU A 83 8.52 -31.95 -2.63
N ASN A 84 7.76 -30.92 -2.27
CA ASN A 84 6.38 -31.07 -1.84
C ASN A 84 5.50 -31.65 -2.96
N LEU A 85 5.60 -31.13 -4.18
CA LEU A 85 4.87 -31.68 -5.34
C LEU A 85 5.27 -33.12 -5.65
N TRP A 86 6.57 -33.44 -5.56
CA TRP A 86 7.08 -34.79 -5.81
C TRP A 86 6.53 -35.79 -4.78
N LYS A 87 6.61 -35.46 -3.48
CA LYS A 87 6.03 -36.26 -2.39
C LYS A 87 4.52 -36.43 -2.57
N ALA A 88 3.79 -35.37 -2.90
CA ALA A 88 2.36 -35.46 -3.17
C ALA A 88 2.03 -36.41 -4.33
N ALA A 89 2.85 -36.42 -5.38
CA ALA A 89 2.67 -37.31 -6.51
C ALA A 89 3.01 -38.78 -6.20
N THR A 90 4.04 -39.05 -5.38
CA THR A 90 4.50 -40.41 -5.04
C THR A 90 3.73 -41.03 -3.89
N ASP A 91 3.52 -40.27 -2.83
CA ASP A 91 2.99 -40.75 -1.55
C ASP A 91 1.47 -40.51 -1.46
N GLY A 92 0.93 -39.74 -2.40
CA GLY A 92 -0.48 -39.39 -2.50
C GLY A 92 -0.87 -38.12 -1.74
N ASP A 93 0.04 -37.56 -0.94
CA ASP A 93 -0.06 -36.25 -0.28
C ASP A 93 1.32 -35.73 0.17
N SER A 94 1.39 -34.47 0.59
CA SER A 94 2.56 -33.86 1.23
C SER A 94 2.14 -32.93 2.37
N ASP A 95 3.05 -32.63 3.29
CA ASP A 95 2.81 -31.72 4.43
C ASP A 95 2.75 -30.24 3.98
N VAL A 96 1.66 -29.90 3.30
CA VAL A 96 1.35 -28.56 2.78
C VAL A 96 -0.13 -28.21 3.01
N GLY A 97 -0.42 -26.93 3.16
CA GLY A 97 -1.77 -26.38 3.23
C GLY A 97 -2.44 -26.29 1.85
N ASP A 98 -3.75 -26.11 1.84
CA ASP A 98 -4.54 -26.03 0.59
C ASP A 98 -4.16 -24.80 -0.25
N ASP A 99 -3.74 -23.70 0.37
CA ASP A 99 -3.20 -22.51 -0.29
C ASP A 99 -2.02 -22.83 -1.22
N PHE A 100 -1.16 -23.79 -0.84
CA PHE A 100 -0.06 -24.25 -1.70
C PHE A 100 -0.58 -25.00 -2.92
N ILE A 101 -1.60 -25.84 -2.73
CA ILE A 101 -2.23 -26.61 -3.80
C ILE A 101 -2.89 -25.65 -4.79
N ASP A 102 -3.58 -24.62 -4.30
CA ASP A 102 -4.20 -23.59 -5.13
C ASP A 102 -3.18 -22.82 -5.97
N GLU A 103 -2.04 -22.40 -5.40
CA GLU A 103 -0.96 -21.76 -6.16
C GLU A 103 -0.53 -22.64 -7.34
N PHE A 104 -0.26 -23.92 -7.10
CA PHE A 104 0.20 -24.83 -8.15
C PHE A 104 -0.88 -25.21 -9.16
N ALA A 105 -2.14 -25.33 -8.75
CA ALA A 105 -3.26 -25.50 -9.66
C ALA A 105 -3.33 -24.34 -10.67
N HIS A 106 -3.18 -23.09 -10.20
CA HIS A 106 -3.17 -21.92 -11.08
C HIS A 106 -1.90 -21.84 -11.93
N PHE A 107 -0.72 -22.17 -11.39
CA PHE A 107 0.50 -22.30 -12.22
C PHE A 107 0.29 -23.29 -13.36
N PHE A 108 -0.24 -24.47 -13.06
CA PHE A 108 -0.44 -25.52 -14.06
C PHE A 108 -1.48 -25.14 -15.12
N LYS A 109 -2.56 -24.46 -14.71
CA LYS A 109 -3.51 -23.81 -15.62
C LYS A 109 -2.82 -22.82 -16.58
N ALA A 110 -2.00 -21.90 -16.06
CA ALA A 110 -1.26 -20.95 -16.88
C ALA A 110 -0.28 -21.64 -17.83
N LEU A 111 0.41 -22.69 -17.37
CA LEU A 111 1.29 -23.48 -18.22
C LEU A 111 0.53 -24.16 -19.36
N LYS A 112 -0.78 -24.43 -19.21
CA LYS A 112 -1.63 -25.00 -20.27
C LYS A 112 -2.37 -23.94 -21.09
N MET A 113 -2.10 -22.65 -20.89
CA MET A 113 -2.85 -21.54 -21.51
C MET A 113 -4.36 -21.63 -21.22
N LYS A 114 -4.69 -22.01 -19.97
CA LYS A 114 -6.06 -22.13 -19.45
C LYS A 114 -6.20 -21.33 -18.17
N ALA A 115 -5.72 -20.09 -18.16
CA ALA A 115 -5.71 -19.26 -16.95
C ALA A 115 -7.11 -18.73 -16.56
N ASP A 116 -8.16 -19.07 -17.32
CA ASP A 116 -9.54 -18.63 -17.09
C ASP A 116 -9.66 -17.09 -16.95
N VAL A 117 -8.75 -16.34 -17.59
CA VAL A 117 -8.68 -14.87 -17.47
C VAL A 117 -9.61 -14.14 -18.45
N TYR A 118 -10.18 -14.86 -19.42
CA TYR A 118 -11.08 -14.33 -20.43
C TYR A 118 -12.53 -14.88 -20.31
N PRO A 119 -13.55 -14.05 -20.61
CA PRO A 119 -13.45 -12.58 -20.67
C PRO A 119 -12.95 -12.04 -19.33
N SER A 120 -12.34 -10.85 -19.28
CA SER A 120 -12.04 -10.27 -17.96
C SER A 120 -13.36 -10.09 -17.20
N ARG A 121 -13.35 -10.22 -15.87
CA ARG A 121 -14.60 -10.12 -15.08
C ARG A 121 -15.38 -8.84 -15.37
N LEU A 122 -14.67 -7.72 -15.61
CA LEU A 122 -15.27 -6.44 -15.96
C LEU A 122 -16.14 -6.53 -17.22
N MET A 123 -15.72 -7.35 -18.19
CA MET A 123 -16.35 -7.51 -19.50
C MET A 123 -17.25 -8.74 -19.59
N GLU A 124 -17.51 -9.44 -18.48
CA GLU A 124 -18.35 -10.62 -18.51
C GLU A 124 -19.80 -10.27 -18.89
N GLY A 125 -20.30 -10.99 -19.92
CA GLY A 125 -21.60 -10.78 -20.51
C GLY A 125 -21.69 -9.57 -21.45
N ILE A 126 -20.56 -8.96 -21.83
CA ILE A 126 -20.50 -7.93 -22.89
C ILE A 126 -19.96 -8.58 -24.15
N ASP A 127 -20.70 -8.47 -25.25
CA ASP A 127 -20.26 -8.94 -26.55
C ASP A 127 -19.10 -8.06 -27.04
N ILE A 128 -17.94 -8.67 -27.26
CA ILE A 128 -16.77 -7.98 -27.82
C ILE A 128 -16.96 -7.96 -29.35
N PRO A 129 -17.12 -6.79 -29.99
CA PRO A 129 -17.27 -6.74 -31.43
C PRO A 129 -16.02 -7.28 -32.14
N ASN A 130 -16.21 -7.96 -33.27
CA ASN A 130 -15.08 -8.34 -34.12
C ASN A 130 -14.52 -7.08 -34.80
N PHE A 131 -13.52 -6.45 -34.16
CA PHE A 131 -12.95 -5.19 -34.64
C PHE A 131 -12.24 -5.32 -35.99
N ASP A 132 -11.89 -6.52 -36.43
CA ASP A 132 -11.22 -6.76 -37.71
C ASP A 132 -12.19 -6.79 -38.91
N GLU A 133 -13.50 -6.93 -38.65
CA GLU A 133 -14.53 -6.99 -39.70
C GLU A 133 -14.98 -5.61 -40.19
N PHE A 134 -14.67 -4.55 -39.45
CA PHE A 134 -15.18 -3.20 -39.72
C PHE A 134 -14.03 -2.19 -39.81
N GLU A 135 -14.16 -1.22 -40.71
CA GLU A 135 -13.22 -0.10 -40.84
C GLU A 135 -13.92 1.26 -40.82
N GLY A 136 -13.15 2.34 -40.71
CA GLY A 136 -13.64 3.71 -40.81
C GLY A 136 -14.62 4.10 -39.70
N ARG A 137 -15.66 4.85 -40.06
CA ARG A 137 -16.61 5.42 -39.08
C ARG A 137 -17.40 4.34 -38.33
N THR A 138 -17.81 3.28 -39.03
CA THR A 138 -18.59 2.17 -38.44
C THR A 138 -17.81 1.49 -37.32
N ALA A 139 -16.53 1.14 -37.57
CA ALA A 139 -15.64 0.59 -36.55
C ALA A 139 -15.46 1.55 -35.36
N GLY A 140 -15.33 2.85 -35.64
CA GLY A 140 -15.22 3.89 -34.62
C GLY A 140 -16.44 3.96 -33.70
N VAL A 141 -17.66 3.90 -34.25
CA VAL A 141 -18.91 3.89 -33.48
C VAL A 141 -19.02 2.62 -32.64
N MET A 142 -18.83 1.44 -33.24
CA MET A 142 -18.90 0.16 -32.52
C MET A 142 -17.89 0.08 -31.38
N ARG A 143 -16.68 0.61 -31.59
CA ARG A 143 -15.66 0.72 -30.53
C ARG A 143 -16.09 1.69 -29.43
N SER A 144 -16.68 2.83 -29.78
CA SER A 144 -17.19 3.78 -28.79
C SER A 144 -18.27 3.14 -27.92
N ASP A 145 -19.27 2.52 -28.54
CA ASP A 145 -20.39 1.89 -27.82
C ASP A 145 -19.92 0.75 -26.89
N TYR A 146 -18.90 -0.02 -27.32
CA TYR A 146 -18.26 -1.03 -26.48
C TYR A 146 -17.50 -0.41 -25.30
N LEU A 147 -16.80 0.70 -25.51
CA LEU A 147 -16.09 1.42 -24.44
C LEU A 147 -17.06 2.12 -23.47
N ASP A 148 -18.21 2.58 -23.95
CA ASP A 148 -19.27 3.15 -23.11
C ASP A 148 -19.82 2.09 -22.15
N GLN A 149 -20.10 0.88 -22.64
CA GLN A 149 -20.49 -0.25 -21.78
C GLN A 149 -19.41 -0.60 -20.73
N MET A 150 -18.12 -0.56 -21.12
CA MET A 150 -17.02 -0.75 -20.18
C MET A 150 -16.99 0.37 -19.12
N GLY A 151 -17.20 1.63 -19.51
CA GLY A 151 -17.30 2.78 -18.63
C GLY A 151 -18.45 2.63 -17.62
N GLU A 152 -19.64 2.27 -18.09
CA GLU A 152 -20.79 1.99 -17.21
C GLU A 152 -20.49 0.89 -16.19
N ARG A 153 -19.77 -0.17 -16.60
CA ARG A 153 -19.34 -1.24 -15.68
C ARG A 153 -18.36 -0.74 -14.64
N MET A 154 -17.40 0.11 -15.02
CA MET A 154 -16.48 0.76 -14.09
C MET A 154 -17.24 1.62 -13.08
N ASP A 155 -18.21 2.41 -13.53
CA ASP A 155 -19.00 3.30 -12.68
C ASP A 155 -19.77 2.54 -11.60
N ARG A 156 -20.26 1.32 -11.89
CA ARG A 156 -20.88 0.47 -10.86
C ARG A 156 -19.91 0.12 -9.74
N TYR A 157 -18.65 -0.18 -10.04
CA TYR A 157 -17.63 -0.41 -9.01
C TYR A 157 -17.26 0.89 -8.28
N LEU A 158 -16.99 1.97 -9.01
CA LEU A 158 -16.60 3.27 -8.44
C LEU A 158 -17.68 3.85 -7.52
N SER A 159 -18.96 3.68 -7.86
CA SER A 159 -20.09 4.23 -7.10
C SER A 159 -20.19 3.71 -5.66
N ARG A 160 -19.54 2.58 -5.36
CA ARG A 160 -19.45 1.98 -4.02
C ARG A 160 -18.59 2.82 -3.06
N TYR A 161 -17.69 3.65 -3.59
CA TYR A 161 -16.68 4.38 -2.81
C TYR A 161 -16.97 5.88 -2.81
N LYS A 162 -18.02 6.27 -2.08
CA LYS A 162 -18.38 7.68 -1.85
C LYS A 162 -17.23 8.44 -1.20
N SER A 163 -17.06 9.67 -1.65
CA SER A 163 -16.13 10.63 -1.06
C SER A 163 -16.77 11.35 0.12
N GLY A 164 -15.95 11.99 0.95
CA GLY A 164 -16.45 12.91 1.99
C GLY A 164 -17.10 14.19 1.42
N LEU A 165 -17.03 14.42 0.11
CA LEU A 165 -17.68 15.55 -0.58
C LEU A 165 -19.07 15.22 -1.12
N ASP A 166 -19.52 13.96 -1.02
CA ASP A 166 -20.87 13.60 -1.43
C ASP A 166 -21.92 14.25 -0.49
N PRO A 167 -22.99 14.88 -1.01
CA PRO A 167 -23.92 15.66 -0.19
C PRO A 167 -24.50 14.93 1.02
N GLY A 168 -24.91 13.66 0.85
CA GLY A 168 -25.42 12.85 1.96
C GLY A 168 -24.35 12.45 2.98
N ILE A 169 -23.07 12.41 2.58
CA ILE A 169 -21.95 12.20 3.50
C ILE A 169 -21.66 13.49 4.27
N ILE A 170 -21.69 14.65 3.62
CA ILE A 170 -21.51 15.96 4.27
C ILE A 170 -22.53 16.16 5.40
N GLU A 171 -23.82 15.92 5.13
CA GLU A 171 -24.88 16.05 6.14
C GLU A 171 -24.61 15.14 7.35
N LYS A 172 -24.22 13.89 7.10
CA LYS A 172 -23.82 12.94 8.13
C LYS A 172 -22.60 13.41 8.94
N ARG A 173 -21.65 14.10 8.29
CA ARG A 173 -20.47 14.68 8.95
C ARG A 173 -20.81 15.89 9.80
N ASP A 174 -21.75 16.72 9.37
CA ASP A 174 -22.24 17.82 10.19
C ASP A 174 -22.94 17.33 11.46
N GLU A 175 -23.70 16.23 11.37
CA GLU A 175 -24.31 15.57 12.54
C GLU A 175 -23.26 14.97 13.48
N ASN A 176 -22.25 14.30 12.92
CA ASN A 176 -21.14 13.74 13.69
C ASN A 176 -20.35 14.84 14.41
N ARG A 177 -20.04 15.94 13.71
CA ARG A 177 -19.34 17.11 14.27
C ARG A 177 -20.13 17.69 15.43
N ARG A 178 -21.42 18.01 15.23
CA ARG A 178 -22.32 18.52 16.29
C ARG A 178 -22.32 17.62 17.51
N ARG A 179 -22.46 16.30 17.30
CA ARG A 179 -22.43 15.32 18.39
C ARG A 179 -21.11 15.32 19.17
N ILE A 180 -19.97 15.40 18.48
CA ILE A 180 -18.65 15.45 19.14
C ILE A 180 -18.49 16.76 19.93
N LEU A 181 -18.91 17.88 19.36
CA LEU A 181 -18.91 19.19 20.04
C LEU A 181 -19.77 19.17 21.31
N ASP A 182 -20.98 18.61 21.24
CA ASP A 182 -21.87 18.46 22.40
C ASP A 182 -21.21 17.60 23.51
N ILE A 183 -20.60 16.47 23.14
CA ILE A 183 -19.91 15.58 24.09
C ILE A 183 -18.72 16.27 24.77
N LEU A 184 -18.03 17.16 24.03
CA LEU A 184 -16.88 17.93 24.51
C LEU A 184 -17.25 19.29 25.09
N ASN A 185 -18.54 19.64 25.15
CA ASN A 185 -19.03 20.95 25.59
C ASN A 185 -18.28 22.12 24.91
N SER A 186 -18.16 22.03 23.59
CA SER A 186 -17.44 22.98 22.72
C SER A 186 -18.36 23.51 21.61
N ASN A 187 -17.92 24.53 20.87
CA ASN A 187 -18.71 25.14 19.79
C ASN A 187 -18.02 25.06 18.41
N GLU A 188 -18.62 25.64 17.38
CA GLU A 188 -18.07 25.60 16.02
C GLU A 188 -16.77 26.42 15.89
N ASP A 189 -16.58 27.50 16.64
CA ASP A 189 -15.32 28.26 16.62
C ASP A 189 -14.17 27.41 17.19
N ASP A 190 -14.45 26.63 18.24
CA ASP A 190 -13.51 25.63 18.76
C ASP A 190 -13.14 24.58 17.70
N TRP A 191 -14.12 24.13 16.90
CA TRP A 191 -13.87 23.15 15.84
C TRP A 191 -12.87 23.65 14.80
N GLN A 192 -12.96 24.93 14.46
CA GLN A 192 -12.08 25.59 13.49
C GLN A 192 -10.69 25.93 14.05
N ASP A 193 -10.51 25.92 15.39
CA ASP A 193 -9.20 26.05 16.02
C ASP A 193 -8.42 24.73 15.96
N TRP A 194 -7.37 24.68 15.13
CA TRP A 194 -6.48 23.52 15.07
C TRP A 194 -5.81 23.20 16.39
N ARG A 195 -5.59 24.19 17.27
CA ARG A 195 -5.01 23.96 18.60
C ARG A 195 -6.02 23.27 19.51
N TRP A 196 -7.31 23.57 19.37
CA TRP A 196 -8.38 22.83 20.05
C TRP A 196 -8.41 21.36 19.60
N GLN A 197 -8.29 21.11 18.30
CA GLN A 197 -8.22 19.76 17.75
C GLN A 197 -7.05 18.96 18.35
N PHE A 198 -5.87 19.58 18.50
CA PHE A 198 -4.70 18.96 19.14
C PHE A 198 -4.85 18.75 20.65
N ARG A 199 -5.48 19.70 21.37
CA ARG A 199 -5.75 19.56 22.81
C ARG A 199 -6.73 18.42 23.11
N HIS A 200 -7.64 18.12 22.19
CA HIS A 200 -8.72 17.13 22.36
C HIS A 200 -8.46 15.80 21.65
N VAL A 201 -7.20 15.45 21.36
CA VAL A 201 -6.86 14.13 20.84
C VAL A 201 -7.24 13.05 21.85
N PHE A 202 -8.03 12.07 21.42
CA PHE A 202 -8.46 10.93 22.22
C PHE A 202 -7.32 9.89 22.30
N LYS A 203 -6.57 9.89 23.41
CA LYS A 203 -5.32 9.10 23.55
C LYS A 203 -5.16 8.37 24.88
N ASP A 204 -6.18 8.39 25.72
CA ASP A 204 -6.22 7.76 27.04
C ASP A 204 -7.59 7.11 27.29
N ILE A 205 -7.79 6.58 28.50
CA ILE A 205 -9.04 5.91 28.88
C ILE A 205 -10.24 6.87 28.80
N GLN A 206 -10.08 8.15 29.15
CA GLN A 206 -11.15 9.14 29.02
C GLN A 206 -11.47 9.42 27.54
N GLY A 207 -10.44 9.44 26.69
CA GLY A 207 -10.57 9.48 25.24
C GLY A 207 -11.35 8.28 24.69
N LEU A 208 -11.04 7.06 25.15
CA LEU A 208 -11.79 5.85 24.78
C LEU A 208 -13.26 5.95 25.18
N GLU A 209 -13.57 6.36 26.41
CA GLU A 209 -14.96 6.54 26.85
C GLU A 209 -15.67 7.66 26.06
N THR A 210 -14.94 8.67 25.59
CA THR A 210 -15.49 9.71 24.71
C THR A 210 -15.78 9.17 23.31
N ILE A 211 -14.89 8.35 22.74
CA ILE A 211 -15.14 7.65 21.47
C ILE A 211 -16.40 6.77 21.58
N LYS A 212 -16.56 6.01 22.68
CA LYS A 212 -17.73 5.16 22.93
C LYS A 212 -19.05 5.94 23.06
N ARG A 213 -19.01 7.18 23.54
CA ARG A 213 -20.17 8.08 23.54
C ARG A 213 -20.49 8.62 22.15
N ALA A 214 -19.48 8.82 21.31
CA ALA A 214 -19.62 9.40 19.98
C ALA A 214 -20.02 8.39 18.89
N ILE A 215 -19.52 7.16 18.96
CA ILE A 215 -19.77 6.09 17.99
C ILE A 215 -19.88 4.75 18.69
N LYS A 216 -20.55 3.79 18.04
CA LYS A 216 -20.52 2.40 18.46
C LYS A 216 -19.16 1.78 18.11
N LEU A 217 -18.59 1.14 19.12
CA LEU A 217 -17.36 0.38 19.06
C LEU A 217 -17.71 -1.08 19.35
N ASP A 218 -17.18 -2.02 18.56
CA ASP A 218 -17.35 -3.44 18.89
C ASP A 218 -16.45 -3.85 20.07
N GLU A 219 -16.78 -4.98 20.68
CA GLU A 219 -16.09 -5.48 21.88
C GLU A 219 -14.61 -5.76 21.61
N GLU A 220 -14.26 -6.21 20.40
CA GLU A 220 -12.88 -6.50 20.01
C GLU A 220 -12.04 -5.22 19.92
N HIS A 221 -12.54 -4.16 19.27
CA HIS A 221 -11.86 -2.88 19.20
C HIS A 221 -11.80 -2.19 20.56
N GLU A 222 -12.83 -2.28 21.41
CA GLU A 222 -12.74 -1.75 22.77
C GLU A 222 -11.64 -2.46 23.56
N ALA A 223 -11.62 -3.79 23.53
CA ALA A 223 -10.60 -4.59 24.21
C ALA A 223 -9.19 -4.30 23.67
N SER A 224 -9.03 -4.19 22.35
CA SER A 224 -7.72 -3.92 21.73
C SER A 224 -7.19 -2.52 22.09
N ILE A 225 -8.05 -1.49 22.06
CA ILE A 225 -7.65 -0.12 22.43
C ILE A 225 -7.32 -0.04 23.92
N ARG A 226 -8.14 -0.67 24.79
CA ARG A 226 -7.87 -0.72 26.23
C ARG A 226 -6.53 -1.40 26.52
N LEU A 227 -6.27 -2.56 25.91
CA LEU A 227 -5.00 -3.27 26.05
C LEU A 227 -3.82 -2.43 25.54
N ALA A 228 -3.99 -1.70 24.43
CA ALA A 228 -2.98 -0.82 23.89
C ALA A 228 -2.63 0.30 24.88
N LEU A 229 -3.63 0.96 25.44
CA LEU A 229 -3.47 2.04 26.42
C LEU A 229 -2.78 1.54 27.71
N GLU A 230 -3.22 0.40 28.24
CA GLU A 230 -2.65 -0.22 29.46
C GLU A 230 -1.16 -0.58 29.29
N ASN A 231 -0.74 -0.90 28.06
CA ASN A 231 0.63 -1.31 27.77
C ASN A 231 1.47 -0.22 27.09
N HIS A 232 0.97 1.00 26.94
CA HIS A 232 1.65 2.08 26.20
C HIS A 232 2.00 1.70 24.75
N VAL A 233 1.12 0.95 24.07
CA VAL A 233 1.13 0.86 22.61
C VAL A 233 0.45 2.13 22.07
N PRO A 234 1.10 2.89 21.17
CA PRO A 234 0.59 4.18 20.75
C PRO A 234 -0.81 4.12 20.13
N PHE A 235 -1.70 4.98 20.63
CA PHE A 235 -3.07 5.14 20.15
C PHE A 235 -3.46 6.62 20.23
N GLY A 236 -4.18 7.12 19.22
CA GLY A 236 -4.63 8.50 19.19
C GLY A 236 -5.52 8.83 18.00
N VAL A 237 -6.67 9.45 18.26
CA VAL A 237 -7.63 9.90 17.23
C VAL A 237 -7.94 11.38 17.47
N THR A 238 -7.88 12.22 16.44
CA THR A 238 -8.28 13.63 16.55
C THR A 238 -9.81 13.75 16.54
N PRO A 239 -10.40 14.83 17.10
CA PRO A 239 -11.83 15.08 16.99
C PRO A 239 -12.29 15.13 15.53
N HIS A 240 -11.54 15.81 14.67
CA HIS A 240 -11.78 15.79 13.23
C HIS A 240 -11.75 14.37 12.66
N TYR A 241 -10.76 13.53 12.92
CA TYR A 241 -10.79 12.20 12.31
C TYR A 241 -11.91 11.29 12.86
N LEU A 242 -12.30 11.45 14.13
CA LEU A 242 -13.44 10.74 14.70
C LEU A 242 -14.76 11.10 13.99
N HIS A 243 -14.91 12.35 13.53
CA HIS A 243 -16.14 12.79 12.85
C HIS A 243 -16.36 12.11 11.50
N LEU A 244 -15.30 11.56 10.89
CA LEU A 244 -15.39 10.76 9.66
C LEU A 244 -16.08 9.41 9.89
N MET A 245 -16.14 8.93 11.13
CA MET A 245 -16.71 7.63 11.47
C MET A 245 -18.22 7.71 11.65
N ASP A 246 -18.92 6.74 11.12
CA ASP A 246 -20.36 6.62 11.25
C ASP A 246 -20.73 6.23 12.69
N LYS A 247 -21.93 6.63 13.16
CA LYS A 247 -22.37 6.26 14.51
C LYS A 247 -22.46 4.73 14.65
N GLU A 248 -23.14 4.08 13.72
CA GLU A 248 -23.09 2.64 13.53
C GLU A 248 -22.03 2.32 12.48
N PRO A 249 -21.09 1.37 12.73
CA PRO A 249 -20.10 0.97 11.76
C PRO A 249 -20.73 0.59 10.42
N SER A 250 -20.11 1.02 9.32
CA SER A 250 -20.57 0.69 7.97
C SER A 250 -19.40 0.28 7.10
N ASP A 251 -19.68 -0.30 5.93
CA ASP A 251 -18.61 -0.63 4.99
C ASP A 251 -17.87 0.63 4.49
N MET A 252 -18.54 1.80 4.51
CA MET A 252 -18.00 3.07 4.04
C MET A 252 -16.91 3.63 4.96
N ASP A 253 -17.06 3.45 6.28
CA ASP A 253 -16.12 3.96 7.29
C ASP A 253 -15.10 2.92 7.76
N TYR A 254 -15.20 1.67 7.27
CA TYR A 254 -14.26 0.59 7.58
C TYR A 254 -12.81 1.02 7.37
N ALA A 255 -12.50 1.60 6.20
CA ALA A 255 -11.15 2.02 5.88
C ALA A 255 -10.65 3.13 6.81
N VAL A 256 -11.51 4.04 7.26
CA VAL A 256 -11.15 5.10 8.22
C VAL A 256 -10.88 4.50 9.61
N ARG A 257 -11.76 3.62 10.10
CA ARG A 257 -11.61 2.95 11.41
C ARG A 257 -10.32 2.14 11.49
N ARG A 258 -10.03 1.32 10.47
CA ARG A 258 -8.82 0.50 10.43
C ARG A 258 -7.53 1.31 10.43
N GLN A 259 -7.57 2.60 10.13
CA GLN A 259 -6.35 3.41 10.18
C GLN A 259 -5.95 3.80 11.60
N VAL A 260 -6.87 3.75 12.56
CA VAL A 260 -6.62 4.21 13.95
C VAL A 260 -7.04 3.22 15.03
N PHE A 261 -7.93 2.26 14.73
CA PHE A 261 -8.33 1.20 15.65
C PHE A 261 -7.49 -0.06 15.38
N PRO A 262 -6.51 -0.37 16.24
CA PRO A 262 -5.64 -1.51 16.01
C PRO A 262 -6.39 -2.84 16.19
N PRO A 263 -6.11 -3.86 15.36
CA PRO A 263 -6.56 -5.22 15.67
C PRO A 263 -5.85 -5.72 16.93
N LEU A 264 -6.48 -6.66 17.65
CA LEU A 264 -5.90 -7.24 18.85
C LEU A 264 -4.51 -7.85 18.59
N SER A 265 -4.36 -8.57 17.48
CA SER A 265 -3.10 -9.18 17.01
C SER A 265 -1.94 -8.17 16.92
N TYR A 266 -2.20 -6.94 16.46
CA TYR A 266 -1.19 -5.88 16.38
C TYR A 266 -0.73 -5.49 17.77
N VAL A 267 -1.67 -5.28 18.69
CA VAL A 267 -1.38 -4.87 20.07
C VAL A 267 -0.59 -5.96 20.79
N GLU A 268 -1.02 -7.21 20.68
CA GLU A 268 -0.34 -8.37 21.26
C GLU A 268 1.09 -8.51 20.74
N ASN A 269 1.30 -8.39 19.42
CA ASN A 269 2.64 -8.45 18.83
C ASN A 269 3.53 -7.28 19.29
N MET A 270 2.98 -6.06 19.34
CA MET A 270 3.70 -4.88 19.84
C MET A 270 4.12 -5.03 21.32
N ILE A 271 3.31 -5.73 22.13
CA ILE A 271 3.63 -6.03 23.53
C ILE A 271 4.70 -7.12 23.61
N ALA A 272 4.46 -8.25 22.96
CA ALA A 272 5.31 -9.44 23.04
C ALA A 272 6.74 -9.18 22.52
N HIS A 273 6.87 -8.36 21.48
CA HIS A 273 8.14 -8.19 20.76
C HIS A 273 8.83 -6.84 20.95
N ARG A 274 8.36 -5.97 21.86
CA ARG A 274 8.91 -4.62 22.08
C ARG A 274 10.42 -4.55 22.27
N LYS A 275 11.02 -5.58 22.88
CA LYS A 275 12.46 -5.65 23.20
C LYS A 275 13.23 -6.59 22.27
N ASP A 276 12.55 -7.23 21.33
CA ASP A 276 13.17 -8.22 20.45
C ASP A 276 13.85 -7.53 19.27
N LYS A 277 15.19 -7.62 19.23
CA LYS A 277 16.00 -7.06 18.14
C LYS A 277 15.73 -7.72 16.80
N LYS A 278 15.31 -8.99 16.77
CA LYS A 278 14.93 -9.71 15.54
C LYS A 278 13.60 -9.19 15.01
N TRP A 279 12.71 -8.75 15.90
CA TRP A 279 11.45 -8.08 15.59
C TRP A 279 11.58 -6.55 15.71
N ALA A 280 12.78 -6.01 15.44
CA ALA A 280 12.98 -4.58 15.47
C ALA A 280 11.97 -3.90 14.54
N PHE A 281 11.03 -3.17 15.13
CA PHE A 281 9.96 -2.45 14.42
C PHE A 281 10.48 -1.32 13.51
N ASP A 282 11.78 -1.04 13.55
CA ASP A 282 12.56 -0.23 12.61
C ASP A 282 12.84 -1.01 11.31
N PHE A 283 11.76 -1.42 10.63
CA PHE A 283 11.82 -2.19 9.39
C PHE A 283 12.67 -1.51 8.30
N MET A 284 12.71 -0.18 8.27
CA MET A 284 13.50 0.57 7.30
C MET A 284 14.95 0.81 7.71
N ARG A 285 15.35 0.34 8.89
CA ARG A 285 16.69 0.55 9.46
C ARG A 285 17.08 2.03 9.44
N GLU A 286 16.16 2.90 9.84
CA GLU A 286 16.37 4.35 9.82
C GLU A 286 17.53 4.75 10.74
N ARG A 287 17.75 4.01 11.84
CA ARG A 287 18.92 4.18 12.72
C ARG A 287 20.24 3.88 12.02
N ASP A 288 20.30 2.82 11.23
CA ASP A 288 21.52 2.41 10.51
C ASP A 288 21.83 3.31 9.31
N THR A 289 20.85 4.14 8.90
CA THR A 289 20.95 5.06 7.77
C THR A 289 20.94 6.52 8.22
N SER A 290 21.29 6.77 9.50
CA SER A 290 21.34 8.09 10.14
C SER A 290 22.79 8.57 10.27
N PRO A 291 23.28 9.47 9.38
CA PRO A 291 24.64 9.98 9.47
C PRO A 291 24.84 10.96 10.65
N ILE A 292 23.78 11.64 11.04
CA ILE A 292 23.67 12.52 12.21
C ILE A 292 22.24 12.40 12.76
N ASP A 293 22.03 12.81 14.01
CA ASP A 293 20.69 12.89 14.60
C ASP A 293 19.70 13.61 13.66
N LEU A 294 18.46 13.12 13.64
CA LEU A 294 17.34 13.63 12.84
C LEU A 294 17.46 13.48 11.32
N VAL A 295 18.63 13.12 10.78
CA VAL A 295 18.82 12.92 9.33
C VAL A 295 18.77 11.45 8.98
N THR A 296 17.99 11.06 7.96
CA THR A 296 18.10 9.71 7.37
C THR A 296 18.45 9.84 5.88
N ARG A 297 19.58 9.23 5.47
CA ARG A 297 20.08 9.24 4.10
C ARG A 297 20.15 7.83 3.54
N ARG A 298 19.29 7.54 2.56
CA ARG A 298 19.29 6.26 1.80
C ARG A 298 19.62 6.41 0.33
N TYR A 299 19.61 7.63 -0.19
CA TYR A 299 19.79 7.90 -1.61
C TYR A 299 20.90 8.93 -1.84
N PRO A 300 21.51 8.97 -3.04
CA PRO A 300 22.62 9.85 -3.31
C PRO A 300 22.28 11.34 -3.22
N ARG A 301 21.06 11.73 -3.62
CA ARG A 301 20.63 13.13 -3.83
C ARG A 301 19.50 13.60 -2.90
N VAL A 302 18.99 12.72 -2.03
CA VAL A 302 17.89 13.04 -1.11
C VAL A 302 18.13 12.44 0.27
N ALA A 303 17.84 13.24 1.29
CA ALA A 303 17.75 12.80 2.67
C ALA A 303 16.51 13.42 3.33
N ILE A 304 16.13 12.86 4.48
CA ILE A 304 14.99 13.37 5.27
C ILE A 304 15.53 14.04 6.53
N VAL A 305 14.79 15.03 7.05
CA VAL A 305 15.03 15.64 8.36
C VAL A 305 13.78 15.46 9.23
N LYS A 306 13.97 15.05 10.49
CA LYS A 306 12.91 14.69 11.44
C LYS A 306 12.89 15.60 12.69
N PRO A 307 12.46 16.87 12.60
CA PRO A 307 12.46 17.76 13.76
C PRO A 307 11.34 17.44 14.77
N TYR A 308 10.30 16.71 14.36
CA TYR A 308 9.20 16.33 15.24
C TYR A 308 8.86 14.84 15.07
N GLU A 309 8.95 14.04 16.14
CA GLU A 309 8.86 12.58 16.12
C GLU A 309 7.52 12.02 16.68
N SER A 310 6.44 12.79 16.62
CA SER A 310 5.09 12.32 16.95
C SER A 310 4.03 12.90 16.02
N CYS A 311 2.79 12.44 16.13
CA CYS A 311 1.65 12.86 15.32
C CYS A 311 0.46 13.22 16.21
N PRO A 312 -0.50 14.03 15.74
CA PRO A 312 -1.76 14.25 16.44
C PRO A 312 -2.68 13.01 16.36
N GLN A 313 -2.48 12.18 15.33
CA GLN A 313 -3.19 10.91 15.14
C GLN A 313 -2.20 9.78 14.86
N ILE A 314 -2.42 8.62 15.45
CA ILE A 314 -1.56 7.45 15.27
C ILE A 314 -2.15 6.52 14.22
N CYS A 315 -1.43 6.34 13.13
CA CYS A 315 -1.78 5.37 12.09
C CYS A 315 -1.35 3.99 12.56
N VAL A 316 -2.24 2.99 12.56
CA VAL A 316 -1.87 1.61 12.95
C VAL A 316 -0.75 1.06 12.06
N TYR A 317 -0.77 1.41 10.77
CA TYR A 317 0.21 1.00 9.77
C TYR A 317 1.46 1.93 9.71
N CYS A 318 1.75 2.68 10.80
CA CYS A 318 2.84 3.65 10.84
C CYS A 318 4.23 3.00 10.74
N GLN A 319 5.07 3.52 9.84
CA GLN A 319 6.47 3.08 9.74
C GLN A 319 7.24 3.25 11.05
N ARG A 320 6.96 4.34 11.78
CA ARG A 320 7.66 4.80 12.97
C ARG A 320 6.87 4.56 14.25
N ASN A 321 5.96 3.58 14.26
CA ASN A 321 5.25 3.17 15.49
C ASN A 321 6.19 2.79 16.65
N TRP A 322 7.48 2.60 16.37
CA TRP A 322 8.53 2.26 17.32
C TRP A 322 9.27 3.47 17.92
N GLU A 323 9.17 4.65 17.30
CA GLU A 323 9.70 5.92 17.84
C GLU A 323 8.62 6.66 18.67
N ILE A 324 7.35 6.37 18.42
CA ILE A 324 6.22 7.06 19.03
C ILE A 324 5.79 6.29 20.29
N SER A 325 5.58 6.99 21.40
CA SER A 325 5.00 6.42 22.63
C SER A 325 3.57 6.90 22.89
N SER A 326 3.25 8.13 22.45
CA SER A 326 1.93 8.75 22.60
C SER A 326 1.76 9.87 21.56
N PRO A 327 0.52 10.20 21.15
CA PRO A 327 0.26 11.39 20.34
C PRO A 327 0.74 12.66 21.02
N LEU A 328 1.41 13.52 20.24
CA LEU A 328 1.92 14.82 20.68
C LEU A 328 2.77 14.72 21.96
N MET A 329 3.61 13.68 22.07
CA MET A 329 4.45 13.48 23.26
C MET A 329 5.40 14.67 23.47
N ALA A 330 5.66 15.03 24.73
CA ALA A 330 6.46 16.22 25.06
C ALA A 330 7.89 16.18 24.49
N SER A 331 8.48 14.99 24.38
CA SER A 331 9.81 14.77 23.80
C SER A 331 9.82 14.68 22.27
N ALA A 332 8.68 14.91 21.60
CA ALA A 332 8.59 14.77 20.15
C ALA A 332 9.36 15.85 19.40
N LEU A 333 9.36 17.09 19.91
CA LEU A 333 10.13 18.17 19.30
C LEU A 333 11.61 18.00 19.66
N ALA A 334 12.44 17.86 18.63
CA ALA A 334 13.88 17.78 18.83
C ALA A 334 14.45 19.12 19.33
N PRO A 335 15.51 19.10 20.16
CA PRO A 335 16.22 20.32 20.56
C PRO A 335 16.69 21.12 19.35
N MET A 336 16.59 22.45 19.42
CA MET A 336 16.95 23.32 18.29
C MET A 336 18.40 23.14 17.86
N GLU A 337 19.32 22.86 18.78
CA GLU A 337 20.72 22.60 18.46
C GLU A 337 20.88 21.40 17.52
N LYS A 338 20.06 20.35 17.71
CA LYS A 338 20.07 19.17 16.82
C LYS A 338 19.42 19.45 15.48
N ILE A 339 18.34 20.26 15.46
CA ILE A 339 17.67 20.67 14.23
C ILE A 339 18.63 21.51 13.37
N GLU A 340 19.32 22.48 13.96
CA GLU A 340 20.30 23.31 13.26
C GLU A 340 21.49 22.46 12.77
N ALA A 341 22.02 21.56 13.60
CA ALA A 341 23.09 20.64 13.17
C ALA A 341 22.66 19.73 12.00
N ALA A 342 21.40 19.25 11.99
CA ALA A 342 20.86 18.49 10.88
C ALA A 342 20.75 19.32 9.59
N ILE A 343 20.39 20.61 9.69
CA ILE A 343 20.35 21.53 8.54
C ILE A 343 21.75 21.88 8.06
N ASP A 344 22.69 22.14 8.98
CA ASP A 344 24.10 22.41 8.66
C ASP A 344 24.71 21.23 7.91
N TRP A 345 24.38 19.99 8.29
CA TRP A 345 24.76 18.80 7.55
C TRP A 345 24.31 18.86 6.08
N PHE A 346 23.09 19.34 5.76
CA PHE A 346 22.69 19.54 4.36
C PHE A 346 23.53 20.62 3.66
N GLY A 347 23.93 21.67 4.38
CA GLY A 347 24.81 22.73 3.88
C GLY A 347 26.21 22.23 3.54
N GLU A 348 26.75 21.29 4.32
CA GLU A 348 28.07 20.68 4.13
C GLU A 348 28.10 19.62 3.02
N HIS A 349 26.94 19.14 2.56
CA HIS A 349 26.83 18.06 1.56
C HIS A 349 26.23 18.58 0.25
N GLU A 350 27.08 19.21 -0.58
CA GLU A 350 26.69 19.85 -1.85
C GLU A 350 26.04 18.90 -2.87
N GLU A 351 26.21 17.58 -2.73
CA GLU A 351 25.53 16.62 -3.60
C GLU A 351 24.02 16.51 -3.33
N MET A 352 23.54 16.97 -2.17
CA MET A 352 22.12 16.99 -1.86
C MET A 352 21.34 17.88 -2.83
N MET A 353 20.18 17.40 -3.25
CA MET A 353 19.31 18.13 -4.18
C MET A 353 17.92 18.32 -3.60
N ASP A 354 17.45 17.36 -2.81
CA ASP A 354 16.12 17.33 -2.21
C ASP A 354 16.22 17.04 -0.71
N VAL A 355 15.44 17.77 0.07
CA VAL A 355 15.23 17.51 1.51
C VAL A 355 13.75 17.26 1.77
N LEU A 356 13.47 16.19 2.51
CA LEU A 356 12.11 15.90 2.99
C LEU A 356 12.00 16.19 4.49
N LEU A 357 11.28 17.26 4.83
CA LEU A 357 10.84 17.56 6.18
C LEU A 357 9.70 16.60 6.57
N THR A 358 9.96 15.72 7.53
CA THR A 358 9.04 14.67 7.98
C THR A 358 9.33 14.31 9.46
N GLY A 359 9.07 13.06 9.87
CA GLY A 359 9.23 12.56 11.23
C GLY A 359 7.98 11.80 11.63
N GLY A 360 7.29 12.28 12.66
CA GLY A 360 5.86 12.07 12.77
C GLY A 360 5.12 12.96 11.78
N ASP A 361 4.59 14.09 12.25
CA ASP A 361 3.98 15.11 11.40
C ASP A 361 4.59 16.51 11.66
N PRO A 362 5.30 17.11 10.69
CA PRO A 362 5.99 18.38 10.88
C PRO A 362 5.02 19.57 10.98
N LEU A 363 3.79 19.48 10.46
CA LEU A 363 2.81 20.57 10.56
C LEU A 363 2.22 20.71 11.97
N VAL A 364 2.59 19.83 12.91
CA VAL A 364 2.27 19.99 14.33
C VAL A 364 3.02 21.16 14.96
N MET A 365 4.21 21.47 14.45
CA MET A 365 5.05 22.56 14.96
C MET A 365 4.36 23.92 14.77
N ASP A 366 4.70 24.88 15.61
CA ASP A 366 4.24 26.26 15.46
C ASP A 366 4.80 26.90 14.19
N ASP A 367 4.05 27.87 13.65
CA ASP A 367 4.35 28.56 12.39
C ASP A 367 5.76 29.15 12.35
N SER A 368 6.20 29.78 13.45
CA SER A 368 7.53 30.40 13.56
C SER A 368 8.69 29.39 13.46
N LEU A 369 8.49 28.16 13.94
CA LEU A 369 9.50 27.11 13.84
C LEU A 369 9.54 26.52 12.44
N ILE A 370 8.39 26.30 11.82
CA ILE A 370 8.30 25.88 10.40
C ILE A 370 8.98 26.91 9.52
N ASP A 371 8.66 28.19 9.71
CA ASP A 371 9.27 29.31 9.00
C ASP A 371 10.80 29.33 9.18
N ARG A 372 11.30 29.22 10.41
CA ARG A 372 12.75 29.16 10.70
C ARG A 372 13.45 28.01 9.97
N ILE A 373 12.89 26.79 10.03
CA ILE A 373 13.48 25.61 9.38
C ILE A 373 13.48 25.78 7.87
N LEU A 374 12.35 26.19 7.29
CA LEU A 374 12.22 26.39 5.86
C LEU A 374 13.14 27.51 5.36
N ASN A 375 13.26 28.62 6.09
CA ASN A 375 14.19 29.71 5.79
C ASN A 375 15.63 29.22 5.72
N ARG A 376 16.08 28.47 6.74
CA ARG A 376 17.43 27.94 6.80
C ARG A 376 17.72 26.96 5.66
N LEU A 377 16.82 26.01 5.40
CA LEU A 377 16.95 25.08 4.25
C LEU A 377 16.93 25.83 2.92
N SER A 378 16.13 26.89 2.84
CA SER A 378 15.97 27.77 1.67
C SER A 378 17.29 28.47 1.29
N GLN A 379 18.11 28.82 2.27
CA GLN A 379 19.38 29.51 2.06
C GLN A 379 20.47 28.61 1.45
N ILE A 380 20.29 27.29 1.45
CA ILE A 380 21.25 26.33 0.92
C ILE A 380 21.17 26.32 -0.63
N PRO A 381 22.19 26.80 -1.37
CA PRO A 381 22.07 27.07 -2.81
C PRO A 381 21.90 25.83 -3.70
N HIS A 382 22.45 24.69 -3.31
CA HIS A 382 22.38 23.43 -4.06
C HIS A 382 21.04 22.71 -3.92
N LEU A 383 20.25 22.99 -2.88
CA LEU A 383 18.93 22.39 -2.72
C LEU A 383 17.96 22.95 -3.76
N LYS A 384 17.46 22.06 -4.61
CA LYS A 384 16.48 22.36 -5.67
C LYS A 384 15.05 22.09 -5.22
N SER A 385 14.87 21.31 -4.17
CA SER A 385 13.55 20.90 -3.70
C SER A 385 13.50 20.76 -2.19
N ILE A 386 12.45 21.30 -1.58
CA ILE A 386 12.06 21.11 -0.18
C ILE A 386 10.67 20.50 -0.18
N ARG A 387 10.51 19.37 0.50
CA ARG A 387 9.22 18.69 0.59
C ARG A 387 8.79 18.64 2.04
N VAL A 388 7.53 18.95 2.31
CA VAL A 388 6.92 18.78 3.63
C VAL A 388 5.96 17.60 3.55
N ALA A 389 6.26 16.50 4.23
CA ALA A 389 5.34 15.36 4.31
C ALA A 389 4.48 15.45 5.57
N SER A 390 3.17 15.55 5.40
CA SER A 390 2.23 15.73 6.51
C SER A 390 0.91 15.02 6.23
N ARG A 391 0.37 14.37 7.26
CA ARG A 391 -0.96 13.76 7.23
C ARG A 391 -2.04 14.70 7.72
N THR A 392 -1.65 15.80 8.36
CA THR A 392 -2.52 16.87 8.87
C THR A 392 -3.64 17.30 7.93
N PRO A 393 -3.47 17.40 6.59
CA PRO A 393 -4.59 17.73 5.70
C PRO A 393 -5.77 16.74 5.73
N ALA A 394 -5.54 15.51 6.15
CA ALA A 394 -6.57 14.47 6.33
C ALA A 394 -7.06 14.34 7.78
N THR A 395 -6.29 14.82 8.77
CA THR A 395 -6.55 14.55 10.19
C THR A 395 -6.90 15.79 11.00
N VAL A 396 -6.38 16.97 10.62
CA VAL A 396 -6.67 18.29 11.19
C VAL A 396 -6.49 19.35 10.09
N PRO A 397 -7.36 19.39 9.05
CA PRO A 397 -7.24 20.34 7.93
C PRO A 397 -7.28 21.81 8.37
N GLN A 398 -7.81 22.10 9.56
CA GLN A 398 -7.82 23.43 10.18
C GLN A 398 -6.41 24.00 10.36
N ARG A 399 -5.38 23.15 10.51
CA ARG A 399 -4.00 23.58 10.73
C ARG A 399 -3.39 24.34 9.56
N LEU A 400 -3.89 24.12 8.34
CA LEU A 400 -3.50 24.84 7.13
C LEU A 400 -4.13 26.23 7.10
N THR A 401 -3.81 27.09 8.08
CA THR A 401 -4.25 28.49 8.16
C THR A 401 -3.73 29.30 6.98
N GLU A 402 -4.28 30.51 6.77
CA GLU A 402 -3.78 31.44 5.77
C GLU A 402 -2.29 31.76 6.01
N GLU A 403 -1.94 32.10 7.24
CA GLU A 403 -0.55 32.36 7.69
C GLU A 403 0.40 31.20 7.39
N LEU A 404 0.04 29.95 7.74
CA LEU A 404 0.90 28.80 7.43
C LEU A 404 1.04 28.62 5.91
N CYS A 405 -0.05 28.75 5.15
CA CYS A 405 0.00 28.60 3.70
C CYS A 405 0.90 29.67 3.05
N GLU A 406 0.84 30.91 3.53
CA GLU A 406 1.72 32.01 3.10
C GLU A 406 3.18 31.73 3.43
N ILE A 407 3.48 31.25 4.65
CA ILE A 407 4.83 30.82 5.04
C ILE A 407 5.35 29.77 4.07
N LEU A 408 4.60 28.68 3.86
CA LEU A 408 5.01 27.63 2.92
C LEU A 408 5.21 28.21 1.50
N GLY A 409 4.31 29.07 1.04
CA GLY A 409 4.33 29.65 -0.31
C GLY A 409 5.51 30.58 -0.54
N SER A 410 5.96 31.30 0.49
CA SER A 410 7.09 32.24 0.43
C SER A 410 8.42 31.56 0.07
N TYR A 411 8.52 30.24 0.28
CA TYR A 411 9.71 29.46 -0.04
C TYR A 411 9.65 28.78 -1.41
N GLN A 412 8.54 28.88 -2.14
CA GLN A 412 8.45 28.45 -3.53
C GLN A 412 9.12 29.50 -4.45
N GLU A 413 10.02 29.06 -5.33
CA GLU A 413 10.69 29.96 -6.27
C GLU A 413 10.84 29.30 -7.64
N LEU A 414 9.90 29.59 -8.54
CA LEU A 414 9.86 29.01 -9.87
C LEU A 414 11.17 29.26 -10.64
N GLY A 415 11.72 28.20 -11.23
CA GLY A 415 13.01 28.22 -11.91
C GLY A 415 14.23 28.03 -11.00
N ARG A 416 14.07 28.08 -9.66
CA ARG A 416 15.17 27.87 -8.71
C ARG A 416 14.90 26.73 -7.72
N ARG A 417 13.80 26.80 -6.98
CA ARG A 417 13.50 25.90 -5.86
C ARG A 417 12.03 25.52 -5.84
N ASN A 418 11.77 24.22 -5.85
CA ASN A 418 10.44 23.67 -5.66
C ASN A 418 10.15 23.48 -4.16
N LEU A 419 9.01 23.96 -3.68
CA LEU A 419 8.41 23.55 -2.41
C LEU A 419 7.08 22.85 -2.68
N CYS A 420 6.96 21.61 -2.19
CA CYS A 420 5.72 20.85 -2.32
C CYS A 420 5.25 20.23 -1.00
N LEU A 421 3.93 20.06 -0.87
CA LEU A 421 3.29 19.35 0.22
C LEU A 421 3.01 17.90 -0.19
N VAL A 422 3.44 16.94 0.62
CA VAL A 422 3.18 15.50 0.40
C VAL A 422 2.20 15.03 1.47
N THR A 423 0.96 14.79 1.05
CA THR A 423 -0.16 14.35 1.87
C THR A 423 -0.23 12.83 1.98
N HIS A 424 -1.11 12.35 2.87
CA HIS A 424 -1.28 10.93 3.15
C HIS A 424 -2.75 10.54 3.37
N PHE A 425 -3.56 10.73 2.33
CA PHE A 425 -4.90 10.18 2.16
C PHE A 425 -4.85 8.72 1.72
N MET A 426 -5.75 7.93 2.27
CA MET A 426 -5.84 6.48 2.17
C MET A 426 -7.19 6.02 1.63
N HIS A 427 -8.23 6.85 1.71
CA HIS A 427 -9.58 6.53 1.24
C HIS A 427 -10.39 7.80 0.86
N PRO A 428 -11.30 7.76 -0.15
CA PRO A 428 -12.09 8.93 -0.56
C PRO A 428 -12.89 9.60 0.57
N TYR A 429 -13.28 8.81 1.57
CA TYR A 429 -14.06 9.25 2.72
C TYR A 429 -13.33 10.23 3.64
N GLU A 430 -11.99 10.33 3.51
CA GLU A 430 -11.17 11.30 4.24
C GLU A 430 -11.16 12.68 3.58
N VAL A 431 -11.69 12.82 2.36
CA VAL A 431 -11.73 14.09 1.64
C VAL A 431 -13.00 14.84 2.00
N THR A 432 -12.93 15.72 2.99
CA THR A 432 -14.08 16.51 3.48
C THR A 432 -14.12 17.93 2.91
N PRO A 433 -15.21 18.70 3.11
CA PRO A 433 -15.24 20.12 2.78
C PRO A 433 -14.14 20.93 3.46
N GLU A 434 -13.78 20.63 4.72
CA GLU A 434 -12.67 21.28 5.43
C GLU A 434 -11.32 20.95 4.77
N THR A 435 -11.11 19.69 4.37
CA THR A 435 -9.95 19.30 3.58
C THR A 435 -9.90 20.05 2.24
N LEU A 436 -11.01 20.12 1.50
CA LEU A 436 -11.07 20.85 0.24
C LEU A 436 -10.70 22.33 0.43
N ALA A 437 -11.24 22.98 1.46
CA ALA A 437 -10.93 24.37 1.77
C ALA A 437 -9.44 24.57 2.13
N ALA A 438 -8.85 23.64 2.90
CA ALA A 438 -7.44 23.64 3.23
C ALA A 438 -6.55 23.46 1.98
N ILE A 439 -6.89 22.52 1.10
CA ILE A 439 -6.18 22.26 -0.15
C ILE A 439 -6.27 23.45 -1.11
N ILE A 440 -7.45 24.09 -1.24
CA ILE A 440 -7.62 25.31 -2.04
C ILE A 440 -6.69 26.43 -1.55
N ARG A 441 -6.57 26.61 -0.22
CA ARG A 441 -5.66 27.61 0.36
C ARG A 441 -4.21 27.35 -0.01
N VAL A 442 -3.73 26.11 0.13
CA VAL A 442 -2.36 25.73 -0.27
C VAL A 442 -2.15 25.91 -1.78
N LYS A 443 -3.11 25.52 -2.62
CA LYS A 443 -3.00 25.67 -4.09
C LYS A 443 -2.89 27.14 -4.52
N LYS A 444 -3.55 28.06 -3.83
CA LYS A 444 -3.48 29.51 -4.12
C LYS A 444 -2.09 30.10 -3.91
N THR A 445 -1.23 29.47 -3.12
CA THR A 445 0.15 29.93 -2.91
C THR A 445 1.14 29.36 -3.93
N GLY A 446 0.66 28.63 -4.94
CA GLY A 446 1.50 28.06 -6.01
C GLY A 446 2.20 26.76 -5.64
N ILE A 447 1.88 26.18 -4.47
CA ILE A 447 2.42 24.91 -4.00
C ILE A 447 1.76 23.74 -4.73
N GLU A 448 2.58 22.81 -5.18
CA GLU A 448 2.13 21.51 -5.66
C GLU A 448 1.85 20.56 -4.49
N ILE A 449 0.81 19.74 -4.64
CA ILE A 449 0.36 18.84 -3.58
C ILE A 449 0.32 17.43 -4.13
N TYR A 450 1.02 16.53 -3.46
CA TYR A 450 1.14 15.13 -3.82
C TYR A 450 0.48 14.25 -2.75
N ASN A 451 0.09 13.02 -3.09
CA ASN A 451 -0.40 12.04 -2.13
C ASN A 451 0.43 10.75 -2.14
N GLN A 452 0.81 10.29 -0.96
CA GLN A 452 1.33 8.94 -0.75
C GLN A 452 0.22 8.09 -0.13
N GLN A 453 -0.10 6.95 -0.72
CA GLN A 453 -1.02 5.96 -0.17
C GLN A 453 -0.24 4.73 0.29
N VAL A 454 -0.68 4.08 1.35
CA VAL A 454 -0.29 2.69 1.66
C VAL A 454 -1.44 1.78 1.25
N PHE A 455 -1.14 0.76 0.45
CA PHE A 455 -2.08 -0.23 -0.02
C PHE A 455 -2.18 -1.34 1.03
N THR A 456 -3.31 -1.35 1.72
CA THR A 456 -3.61 -2.21 2.87
C THR A 456 -4.86 -3.02 2.58
N PHE A 457 -5.11 -4.07 3.37
CA PHE A 457 -6.34 -4.85 3.22
C PHE A 457 -7.60 -3.97 3.22
N ALA A 458 -7.59 -2.89 4.00
CA ALA A 458 -8.73 -2.01 4.19
C ALA A 458 -9.09 -1.13 2.97
N ASN A 459 -8.17 -0.94 2.02
CA ASN A 459 -8.36 -0.12 0.81
C ASN A 459 -7.94 -0.85 -0.48
N SER A 460 -8.02 -2.18 -0.48
CA SER A 460 -7.54 -3.02 -1.59
C SER A 460 -8.65 -3.63 -2.46
N ARG A 461 -9.92 -3.24 -2.25
CA ARG A 461 -11.03 -3.78 -3.05
C ARG A 461 -11.04 -3.22 -4.46
N LYS A 462 -11.73 -3.92 -5.37
CA LYS A 462 -11.79 -3.59 -6.79
C LYS A 462 -12.34 -2.16 -6.99
N PHE A 463 -11.55 -1.31 -7.64
CA PHE A 463 -11.71 0.13 -7.90
C PHE A 463 -11.68 1.08 -6.69
N GLU A 464 -11.36 0.61 -5.47
CA GLU A 464 -11.32 1.46 -4.27
C GLU A 464 -10.22 2.53 -4.37
N THR A 465 -8.98 2.10 -4.67
CA THR A 465 -7.83 3.01 -4.91
C THR A 465 -8.02 3.85 -6.18
N SER A 466 -8.71 3.34 -7.20
CA SER A 466 -9.07 4.12 -8.39
C SER A 466 -10.02 5.27 -8.04
N SER A 467 -10.98 5.05 -7.14
CA SER A 467 -11.88 6.09 -6.63
C SER A 467 -11.10 7.16 -5.86
N LEU A 468 -10.12 6.76 -5.03
CA LEU A 468 -9.23 7.70 -4.34
C LEU A 468 -8.45 8.58 -5.32
N ARG A 469 -7.89 8.00 -6.37
CA ARG A 469 -7.17 8.74 -7.41
C ARG A 469 -8.02 9.80 -8.09
N ILE A 470 -9.27 9.46 -8.41
CA ILE A 470 -10.23 10.39 -9.03
C ILE A 470 -10.47 11.59 -8.11
N ILE A 471 -10.84 11.35 -6.85
CA ILE A 471 -11.15 12.45 -5.93
C ILE A 471 -9.92 13.29 -5.58
N LEU A 472 -8.75 12.68 -5.42
CA LEU A 472 -7.50 13.42 -5.20
C LEU A 472 -7.24 14.40 -6.34
N LYS A 473 -7.38 13.95 -7.59
CA LYS A 473 -7.17 14.82 -8.74
C LYS A 473 -8.20 15.94 -8.81
N GLN A 474 -9.47 15.66 -8.47
CA GLN A 474 -10.54 16.66 -8.45
C GLN A 474 -10.29 17.79 -7.44
N ILE A 475 -9.65 17.50 -6.30
CA ILE A 475 -9.31 18.52 -5.30
C ILE A 475 -7.95 19.18 -5.56
N GLY A 476 -7.22 18.80 -6.62
CA GLY A 476 -5.92 19.38 -6.98
C GLY A 476 -4.71 18.72 -6.31
N VAL A 477 -4.85 17.47 -5.86
CA VAL A 477 -3.78 16.64 -5.29
C VAL A 477 -3.38 15.54 -6.29
N ASP A 478 -2.09 15.39 -6.53
CA ASP A 478 -1.57 14.40 -7.48
C ASP A 478 -1.16 13.09 -6.78
N PRO A 479 -1.68 11.92 -7.22
CA PRO A 479 -1.20 10.63 -6.74
C PRO A 479 0.31 10.46 -7.05
N TYR A 480 1.12 10.15 -6.03
CA TYR A 480 2.58 10.10 -6.15
C TYR A 480 3.18 8.70 -5.91
N TYR A 481 2.88 8.08 -4.78
CA TYR A 481 3.29 6.69 -4.52
C TYR A 481 2.13 5.90 -3.94
N THR A 482 2.03 4.64 -4.36
CA THR A 482 1.22 3.62 -3.70
C THR A 482 2.17 2.59 -3.12
N PHE A 483 2.41 2.67 -1.82
CA PHE A 483 3.27 1.73 -1.11
C PHE A 483 2.53 0.43 -0.87
N ASN A 484 3.08 -0.70 -1.30
CA ASN A 484 2.66 -1.97 -0.73
C ASN A 484 2.88 -1.96 0.79
N MET A 485 1.99 -2.63 1.52
CA MET A 485 2.16 -2.76 2.96
C MET A 485 3.56 -3.32 3.28
N LYS A 486 4.23 -2.70 4.25
CA LYS A 486 5.58 -3.10 4.65
C LYS A 486 5.53 -4.49 5.28
N GLY A 487 6.62 -5.24 5.18
CA GLY A 487 6.81 -6.56 5.80
C GLY A 487 6.95 -6.53 7.32
N LYS A 488 6.25 -5.63 8.01
CA LYS A 488 6.21 -5.53 9.47
C LYS A 488 5.27 -6.59 9.99
N THR A 489 5.81 -7.56 10.69
CA THR A 489 5.10 -8.75 11.15
C THR A 489 3.97 -8.40 12.12
N GLU A 490 4.13 -7.36 12.95
CA GLU A 490 3.04 -6.90 13.81
C GLU A 490 1.84 -6.36 13.03
N MET A 491 2.01 -6.03 11.75
CA MET A 491 0.98 -5.46 10.87
C MET A 491 0.50 -6.45 9.81
N GLU A 492 0.69 -7.76 10.01
CA GLU A 492 0.30 -8.79 9.03
C GLU A 492 -1.19 -8.72 8.64
N ASP A 493 -2.07 -8.31 9.56
CA ASP A 493 -3.49 -8.09 9.26
C ASP A 493 -3.76 -6.95 8.26
N TYR A 494 -2.79 -6.06 8.02
CA TYR A 494 -2.90 -5.03 7.00
C TYR A 494 -2.28 -5.45 5.67
N ALA A 495 -1.51 -6.53 5.66
CA ALA A 495 -0.81 -6.98 4.47
C ALA A 495 -1.77 -7.42 3.37
N VAL A 496 -1.32 -7.19 2.15
CA VAL A 496 -2.01 -7.50 0.90
C VAL A 496 -0.98 -8.18 0.01
N PRO A 497 -1.33 -9.28 -0.68
CA PRO A 497 -0.41 -9.92 -1.61
C PRO A 497 0.09 -8.90 -2.64
N ILE A 498 1.40 -8.92 -2.95
CA ILE A 498 2.00 -8.10 -4.01
C ILE A 498 1.25 -8.32 -5.34
N ALA A 499 0.80 -9.54 -5.58
CA ALA A 499 -0.05 -9.89 -6.71
C ALA A 499 -1.29 -8.99 -6.85
N ARG A 500 -1.92 -8.60 -5.74
CA ARG A 500 -3.13 -7.74 -5.75
C ARG A 500 -2.82 -6.30 -6.15
N ILE A 501 -1.74 -5.69 -5.65
CA ILE A 501 -1.37 -4.33 -6.07
C ILE A 501 -0.95 -4.31 -7.55
N LEU A 502 -0.30 -5.37 -8.04
CA LEU A 502 0.00 -5.52 -9.47
C LEU A 502 -1.28 -5.69 -10.31
N GLN A 503 -2.24 -6.47 -9.82
CA GLN A 503 -3.56 -6.62 -10.44
C GLN A 503 -4.30 -5.28 -10.51
N GLU A 504 -4.39 -4.54 -9.40
CA GLU A 504 -4.99 -3.19 -9.33
C GLU A 504 -4.37 -2.28 -10.41
N ARG A 505 -3.04 -2.29 -10.53
CA ARG A 505 -2.34 -1.42 -11.47
C ARG A 505 -2.52 -1.83 -12.94
N LYS A 506 -2.53 -3.13 -13.25
CA LYS A 506 -2.68 -3.61 -14.64
C LYS A 506 -4.13 -3.63 -15.11
N GLU A 507 -5.10 -3.82 -14.22
CA GLU A 507 -6.53 -3.97 -14.57
C GLU A 507 -7.38 -2.75 -14.28
N GLU A 508 -7.23 -2.11 -13.12
CA GLU A 508 -8.16 -1.06 -12.67
C GLU A 508 -7.59 0.31 -12.99
N ALA A 509 -6.41 0.63 -12.44
CA ALA A 509 -5.77 1.92 -12.69
C ALA A 509 -5.56 2.15 -14.19
N ARG A 510 -5.16 1.12 -14.96
CA ARG A 510 -4.90 1.20 -16.40
C ARG A 510 -6.05 1.81 -17.21
N LEU A 511 -7.29 1.63 -16.74
CA LEU A 511 -8.51 2.14 -17.38
C LEU A 511 -8.73 3.63 -17.15
N LEU A 512 -8.12 4.21 -16.10
CA LEU A 512 -8.17 5.65 -15.88
C LEU A 512 -7.26 6.40 -16.86
N PRO A 513 -7.64 7.63 -17.26
CA PRO A 513 -6.74 8.50 -18.01
C PRO A 513 -5.42 8.71 -17.26
N GLY A 514 -4.32 8.87 -17.99
CA GLY A 514 -2.97 8.92 -17.41
C GLY A 514 -2.79 9.96 -16.30
N ILE A 515 -3.50 11.08 -16.40
CA ILE A 515 -3.45 12.18 -15.42
C ILE A 515 -4.00 11.82 -14.03
N PHE A 516 -4.82 10.78 -13.92
CA PHE A 516 -5.37 10.31 -12.64
C PHE A 516 -4.49 9.23 -11.98
N ARG A 517 -3.52 8.64 -12.68
CA ARG A 517 -2.79 7.44 -12.23
C ARG A 517 -1.27 7.62 -12.26
N THR A 518 -0.84 8.81 -11.89
CA THR A 518 0.56 9.26 -11.87
C THR A 518 1.39 8.57 -10.79
N ASP A 519 0.75 7.91 -9.83
CA ASP A 519 1.43 7.21 -8.75
C ASP A 519 2.21 5.98 -9.23
N GLU A 520 3.37 5.76 -8.63
CA GLU A 520 4.16 4.54 -8.85
C GLU A 520 3.93 3.53 -7.69
N PRO A 521 3.58 2.27 -7.98
CA PRO A 521 3.47 1.23 -6.96
C PRO A 521 4.87 0.77 -6.53
N VAL A 522 5.16 0.83 -5.23
CA VAL A 522 6.49 0.51 -4.70
C VAL A 522 6.44 -0.38 -3.47
N PHE A 523 7.46 -1.23 -3.31
CA PHE A 523 7.73 -1.94 -2.06
C PHE A 523 8.95 -1.31 -1.39
N ASN A 524 8.89 -1.08 -0.07
CA ASN A 524 10.07 -0.60 0.63
C ASN A 524 10.95 -1.77 1.05
N VAL A 525 12.17 -1.80 0.53
CA VAL A 525 13.21 -2.75 0.90
C VAL A 525 13.95 -2.21 2.13
N PRO A 526 14.01 -2.97 3.25
CA PRO A 526 14.70 -2.58 4.48
C PRO A 526 16.11 -2.01 4.27
N GLY A 527 16.35 -0.79 4.77
CA GLY A 527 17.64 -0.08 4.66
C GLY A 527 18.01 0.41 3.26
N LEU A 528 17.44 -0.18 2.21
CA LEU A 528 17.89 -0.01 0.82
C LEU A 528 16.96 0.90 -0.01
N GLY A 529 15.76 1.20 0.48
CA GLY A 529 14.88 2.17 -0.14
C GLY A 529 13.69 1.52 -0.85
N LYS A 530 13.32 2.03 -2.03
CA LYS A 530 12.08 1.68 -2.73
C LYS A 530 12.40 0.84 -3.96
N ASP A 531 11.67 -0.25 -4.11
CA ASP A 531 11.64 -1.08 -5.30
C ASP A 531 10.34 -0.82 -6.08
N HIS A 532 10.45 -0.65 -7.39
CA HIS A 532 9.30 -0.38 -8.25
C HIS A 532 8.65 -1.70 -8.66
N LEU A 533 7.42 -1.93 -8.21
CA LEU A 533 6.73 -3.21 -8.43
C LEU A 533 6.39 -3.45 -9.91
N ARG A 534 6.32 -2.40 -10.73
CA ARG A 534 6.12 -2.55 -12.20
C ARG A 534 7.38 -2.99 -12.94
N ALA A 535 8.55 -2.86 -12.32
CA ALA A 535 9.83 -3.19 -12.90
C ALA A 535 10.22 -4.63 -12.55
N TRP A 536 9.76 -5.58 -13.36
CA TRP A 536 9.98 -7.02 -13.15
C TRP A 536 11.46 -7.41 -13.01
N GLN A 537 12.39 -6.63 -13.57
CA GLN A 537 13.83 -6.88 -13.41
C GLN A 537 14.35 -6.59 -11.99
N ASN A 538 13.52 -6.01 -11.12
CA ASN A 538 13.87 -5.65 -9.75
C ASN A 538 13.49 -6.69 -8.72
N HIS A 539 12.53 -7.55 -9.02
CA HIS A 539 12.10 -8.58 -8.10
C HIS A 539 11.61 -9.81 -8.84
N GLU A 540 11.75 -10.96 -8.20
CA GLU A 540 11.30 -12.23 -8.75
C GLU A 540 10.68 -13.11 -7.66
N LEU A 541 9.60 -13.81 -7.99
CA LEU A 541 9.09 -14.92 -7.19
C LEU A 541 10.07 -16.10 -7.30
N ILE A 542 10.64 -16.50 -6.17
CA ILE A 542 11.69 -17.52 -6.07
C ILE A 542 11.25 -18.78 -5.32
N GLY A 543 10.10 -18.78 -4.67
CA GLY A 543 9.61 -19.94 -3.92
C GLY A 543 8.17 -19.77 -3.44
N ILE A 544 7.55 -20.90 -3.09
CA ILE A 544 6.23 -20.95 -2.46
C ILE A 544 6.35 -21.86 -1.24
N THR A 545 6.06 -21.32 -0.05
CA THR A 545 6.15 -22.06 1.22
C THR A 545 5.06 -23.13 1.30
N SER A 546 5.20 -24.12 2.20
CA SER A 546 4.15 -25.13 2.45
C SER A 546 2.80 -24.53 2.85
N GLU A 547 2.75 -23.29 3.30
CA GLU A 547 1.55 -22.53 3.64
C GLU A 547 0.96 -21.76 2.44
N GLY A 548 1.48 -21.95 1.23
CA GLY A 548 1.03 -21.24 0.02
C GLY A 548 1.45 -19.76 -0.01
N ARG A 549 2.49 -19.37 0.72
CA ARG A 549 3.00 -18.00 0.74
C ARG A 549 4.09 -17.82 -0.30
N ARG A 550 3.99 -16.77 -1.11
CA ARG A 550 4.99 -16.41 -2.12
C ARG A 550 6.23 -15.81 -1.47
N VAL A 551 7.40 -16.25 -1.92
CA VAL A 551 8.71 -15.75 -1.46
C VAL A 551 9.36 -14.98 -2.61
N TYR A 552 9.52 -13.67 -2.42
CA TYR A 552 10.11 -12.76 -3.40
C TYR A 552 11.56 -12.45 -3.06
N SER A 553 12.39 -12.36 -4.09
CA SER A 553 13.73 -11.79 -4.04
C SER A 553 13.70 -10.37 -4.59
N PHE A 554 13.97 -9.37 -3.76
CA PHE A 554 14.05 -7.97 -4.16
C PHE A 554 15.51 -7.54 -4.32
N LEU A 555 15.84 -6.98 -5.48
CA LEU A 555 17.15 -6.42 -5.76
C LEU A 555 17.10 -4.90 -5.58
N PRO A 556 17.88 -4.34 -4.66
CA PRO A 556 17.83 -2.91 -4.38
C PRO A 556 18.40 -2.09 -5.54
N TRP A 557 18.20 -0.77 -5.52
CA TRP A 557 18.64 0.12 -6.61
C TRP A 557 20.16 0.10 -6.80
N GLU A 558 20.93 -0.17 -5.74
CA GLU A 558 22.39 -0.30 -5.78
C GLU A 558 22.87 -1.44 -6.66
N LYS A 559 22.03 -2.42 -7.02
CA LYS A 559 22.42 -3.57 -7.86
C LYS A 559 23.04 -3.18 -9.21
N ASN A 560 22.68 -2.00 -9.73
CA ASN A 560 23.18 -1.48 -11.00
C ASN A 560 24.55 -0.79 -10.85
N ILE A 561 25.05 -0.67 -9.62
CA ILE A 561 26.27 0.07 -9.26
C ILE A 561 27.25 -0.86 -8.54
N ALA A 562 26.76 -1.73 -7.66
CA ALA A 562 27.56 -2.63 -6.84
C ALA A 562 26.92 -4.02 -6.73
N ARG A 563 27.76 -5.01 -6.38
CA ARG A 563 27.28 -6.35 -6.03
C ARG A 563 26.65 -6.29 -4.64
N VAL A 564 25.35 -6.56 -4.57
CA VAL A 564 24.54 -6.49 -3.36
C VAL A 564 23.71 -7.76 -3.21
N LEU A 565 23.44 -8.14 -1.97
CA LEU A 565 22.55 -9.25 -1.67
C LEU A 565 21.09 -8.81 -1.87
N PRO A 566 20.23 -9.68 -2.41
CA PRO A 566 18.81 -9.41 -2.45
C PRO A 566 18.20 -9.45 -1.05
N TYR A 567 17.09 -8.74 -0.89
CA TYR A 567 16.21 -8.87 0.26
C TYR A 567 15.14 -9.93 -0.02
N ILE A 568 15.02 -10.92 0.87
CA ILE A 568 14.04 -12.00 0.74
C ILE A 568 12.81 -11.66 1.57
N TYR A 569 11.65 -11.66 0.92
CA TYR A 569 10.37 -11.31 1.55
C TYR A 569 9.36 -12.45 1.36
N THR A 570 8.78 -12.93 2.46
CA THR A 570 7.67 -13.88 2.43
C THR A 570 6.35 -13.11 2.58
N ASP A 571 5.58 -13.10 1.52
CA ASP A 571 4.31 -12.37 1.42
C ASP A 571 3.17 -13.09 2.16
N VAL A 572 1.99 -12.49 2.24
CA VAL A 572 0.77 -13.17 2.69
C VAL A 572 0.20 -14.06 1.58
N SER A 573 -0.49 -15.14 1.96
CA SER A 573 -1.17 -16.02 1.01
C SER A 573 -2.29 -15.31 0.25
N ILE A 574 -2.40 -15.57 -1.05
CA ILE A 574 -3.51 -15.12 -1.90
C ILE A 574 -4.82 -15.73 -1.44
N HIS A 575 -4.86 -17.03 -1.16
CA HIS A 575 -6.08 -17.69 -0.70
C HIS A 575 -6.58 -17.05 0.61
N ARG A 576 -5.70 -16.89 1.61
CA ARG A 576 -6.04 -16.22 2.88
C ARG A 576 -6.58 -14.80 2.63
N TYR A 577 -5.99 -14.06 1.70
CA TYR A 577 -6.48 -12.73 1.31
C TYR A 577 -7.89 -12.79 0.72
N LEU A 578 -8.16 -13.70 -0.22
CA LEU A 578 -9.48 -13.89 -0.83
C LEU A 578 -10.54 -14.31 0.19
N GLN A 579 -10.20 -15.19 1.14
CA GLN A 579 -11.12 -15.56 2.23
C GLN A 579 -11.49 -14.37 3.11
N ARG A 580 -10.54 -13.45 3.35
CA ARG A 580 -10.83 -12.21 4.09
C ARG A 580 -11.72 -11.26 3.28
N LEU A 581 -11.56 -11.20 1.96
CA LEU A 581 -12.45 -10.43 1.08
C LEU A 581 -13.88 -11.01 1.06
N ILE A 582 -14.04 -12.33 1.03
CA ILE A 582 -15.35 -13.00 1.15
C ILE A 582 -16.06 -12.58 2.45
N LYS A 583 -15.34 -12.53 3.57
CA LYS A 583 -15.87 -12.05 4.86
C LYS A 583 -16.29 -10.57 4.82
N ARG A 584 -15.76 -9.78 3.88
CA ARG A 584 -16.17 -8.40 3.59
C ARG A 584 -17.28 -8.30 2.53
N GLY A 585 -17.85 -9.41 2.09
CA GLY A 585 -18.91 -9.46 1.09
C GLY A 585 -18.45 -9.32 -0.36
N GLU A 586 -17.14 -9.44 -0.62
CA GLU A 586 -16.63 -9.44 -1.99
C GLU A 586 -16.79 -10.81 -2.65
N ASN A 587 -16.98 -10.81 -3.97
CA ASN A 587 -16.93 -12.02 -4.78
C ASN A 587 -15.47 -12.33 -5.16
N PRO A 588 -14.88 -13.48 -4.76
CA PRO A 588 -13.50 -13.83 -5.12
C PRO A 588 -13.28 -13.95 -6.64
N GLU A 589 -14.32 -14.26 -7.42
CA GLU A 589 -14.23 -14.32 -8.89
C GLU A 589 -13.88 -12.97 -9.52
N ASP A 590 -14.19 -11.85 -8.83
CA ASP A 590 -13.79 -10.52 -9.28
C ASP A 590 -12.27 -10.31 -9.24
N TYR A 591 -11.57 -11.20 -8.54
CA TYR A 591 -10.12 -11.17 -8.34
C TYR A 591 -9.42 -12.37 -8.99
N ARG A 592 -10.12 -13.25 -9.73
CA ARG A 592 -9.58 -14.55 -10.21
C ARG A 592 -8.23 -14.49 -10.93
N SER A 593 -7.90 -13.39 -11.60
CA SER A 593 -6.62 -13.20 -12.28
C SER A 593 -5.43 -12.97 -11.33
N ILE A 594 -5.67 -12.73 -10.04
CA ILE A 594 -4.66 -12.39 -9.02
C ILE A 594 -3.53 -13.44 -8.97
N TRP A 595 -3.85 -14.71 -9.22
CA TRP A 595 -2.90 -15.81 -9.21
C TRP A 595 -1.79 -15.68 -10.26
N TYR A 596 -2.01 -14.90 -11.31
CA TYR A 596 -1.11 -14.78 -12.45
C TYR A 596 -0.20 -13.54 -12.42
N TYR A 597 -0.11 -12.88 -11.26
CA TYR A 597 0.79 -11.75 -11.04
C TYR A 597 1.96 -12.17 -10.15
N TYR A 598 3.07 -12.56 -10.79
CA TYR A 598 4.27 -13.13 -10.13
C TYR A 598 5.30 -12.12 -9.67
#